data_AF-A0A1F3V9N3-F1
#
_entry.id   AF-A0A1F3V9N3-F1
#
_cell.length_a   1.000
_cell.length_b   1.000
_cell.length_c   1.000
_cell.angle_alpha   90.00
_cell.angle_beta   90.00
_cell.angle_gamma   90.00
#
_symmetry.space_group_name_H-M   'P 1'
#
loop_
_entity.id
_entity.type
_entity.pdbx_description
1 polymer ?
#
loop_
_entity_poly.entity_id
_entity_poly.type
_entity_poly.pdbx_seq_one_letter_code
_entity_poly.pdbx_strand_id
1 'polypeptide(L)'
;MIVVATIIILKANTPKNYSTLETCLYGMESIFNNNADEVLVDRSVSEDVTKKQVVFDIERLHLVKYLDSSHCDVVAKDNLGYRNYRVTLEHNSSFEHYYKILDVSETQIESRYQR
;
A
#
# COMPACT_ATOMS: atom_id res chain seq x y z
N MET A 1 21.82 31.34 -39.54
CA MET A 1 20.61 30.65 -39.05
C MET A 1 21.04 29.66 -37.98
N ILE A 2 20.68 29.88 -36.72
CA ILE A 2 21.04 28.99 -35.61
C ILE A 2 19.89 28.00 -35.44
N VAL A 3 20.15 26.71 -35.64
CA VAL A 3 19.20 25.65 -35.34
C VAL A 3 19.40 25.28 -33.87
N VAL A 4 18.50 25.73 -33.01
CA VAL A 4 18.48 25.33 -31.60
C VAL A 4 17.79 23.96 -31.54
N ALA A 5 18.57 22.90 -31.39
CA ALA A 5 18.04 21.56 -31.14
C ALA A 5 17.68 21.43 -29.66
N THR A 6 16.39 21.51 -29.33
CA THR A 6 15.89 21.27 -27.99
C THR A 6 15.94 19.77 -27.70
N ILE A 7 16.91 19.34 -26.88
CA ILE A 7 16.99 17.96 -26.39
C ILE A 7 15.91 17.81 -25.30
N ILE A 8 14.79 17.18 -25.65
CA ILE A 8 13.79 16.75 -24.67
C ILE A 8 14.35 15.49 -23.99
N ILE A 9 14.89 15.63 -22.77
CA ILE A 9 15.22 14.49 -21.93
C ILE A 9 13.91 13.94 -21.36
N LEU A 10 13.29 13.01 -22.08
CA LEU A 10 12.23 12.16 -21.53
C LEU A 10 12.87 11.28 -20.46
N LYS A 11 12.64 11.63 -19.19
CA LYS A 11 12.98 10.78 -18.06
C LYS A 11 12.18 9.48 -18.26
N ALA A 12 12.85 8.40 -18.64
CA ALA A 12 12.21 7.09 -18.75
C ALA A 12 11.69 6.71 -17.36
N ASN A 13 10.39 6.88 -17.14
CA ASN A 13 9.72 6.40 -15.94
C ASN A 13 9.52 4.90 -16.16
N THR A 14 10.57 4.10 -15.93
CA THR A 14 10.46 2.66 -15.99
C THR A 14 9.39 2.23 -15.00
N PRO A 15 8.35 1.49 -15.43
CA PRO A 15 7.30 1.04 -14.53
C PRO A 15 7.95 0.19 -13.43
N LYS A 16 7.81 0.63 -12.18
CA LYS A 16 8.32 -0.11 -11.03
C LYS A 16 7.42 -1.32 -10.80
N ASN A 17 7.82 -2.48 -11.25
CA ASN A 17 7.09 -3.71 -10.92
C ASN A 17 7.24 -3.99 -9.43
N TYR A 18 6.18 -3.74 -8.66
CA TYR A 18 6.15 -4.08 -7.25
C TYR A 18 5.84 -5.57 -7.06
N SER A 19 6.62 -6.21 -6.20
CA SER A 19 6.33 -7.53 -5.66
C SER A 19 5.14 -7.48 -4.69
N THR A 20 4.56 -8.63 -4.36
CA THR A 20 3.51 -8.77 -3.33
C THR A 20 3.87 -8.04 -2.03
N LEU A 21 5.12 -8.16 -1.58
CA LEU A 21 5.61 -7.53 -0.36
C LEU A 21 5.66 -6.00 -0.48
N GLU A 22 6.14 -5.49 -1.61
CA GLU A 22 6.23 -4.05 -1.87
C GLU A 22 4.84 -3.43 -2.04
N THR A 23 3.91 -4.10 -2.72
CA THR A 23 2.52 -3.64 -2.82
C THR A 23 1.86 -3.57 -1.44
N CYS A 24 2.08 -4.57 -0.58
CA CYS A 24 1.61 -4.53 0.81
C CYS A 24 2.23 -3.37 1.60
N LEU A 25 3.54 -3.17 1.50
CA LEU A 25 4.24 -2.11 2.22
C LEU A 25 3.77 -0.72 1.75
N TYR A 26 3.97 -0.40 0.47
CA TYR A 26 3.70 0.93 -0.07
C TYR A 26 2.20 1.22 -0.17
N GLY A 27 1.38 0.22 -0.46
CA GLY A 27 -0.08 0.38 -0.47
C GLY A 27 -0.60 0.71 0.93
N MET A 28 -0.16 -0.02 1.97
CA MET A 28 -0.58 0.28 3.35
C MET A 28 -0.01 1.60 3.87
N GLU A 29 1.22 1.97 3.51
CA GLU A 29 1.74 3.32 3.81
C GLU A 29 0.87 4.40 3.18
N SER A 30 0.43 4.23 1.93
CA SER A 30 -0.44 5.21 1.26
C SER A 30 -1.79 5.35 1.97
N ILE A 31 -2.39 4.22 2.40
CA ILE A 31 -3.65 4.20 3.16
C ILE A 31 -3.49 4.89 4.52
N PHE A 32 -2.43 4.57 5.27
CA PHE A 32 -2.18 5.15 6.59
C PHE A 32 -1.77 6.61 6.56
N ASN A 33 -1.18 7.07 5.45
CA ASN A 33 -0.97 8.49 5.20
C ASN A 33 -2.24 9.22 4.72
N ASN A 34 -3.39 8.55 4.72
CA ASN A 34 -4.68 9.07 4.27
C ASN A 34 -4.65 9.60 2.82
N ASN A 35 -3.79 9.03 1.99
CA ASN A 35 -3.64 9.35 0.57
C ASN A 35 -3.40 8.06 -0.23
N ALA A 36 -4.45 7.25 -0.35
CA ALA A 36 -4.38 5.94 -0.98
C ALA A 36 -3.94 6.05 -2.45
N ASP A 37 -2.89 5.33 -2.81
CA ASP A 37 -2.38 5.29 -4.17
C ASP A 37 -3.27 4.37 -5.02
N GLU A 38 -4.05 4.94 -5.94
CA GLU A 38 -4.96 4.18 -6.83
C GLU A 38 -4.23 3.15 -7.71
N VAL A 39 -2.91 3.25 -7.87
CA VAL A 39 -2.09 2.26 -8.57
C VAL A 39 -1.88 1.00 -7.73
N LEU A 40 -1.81 1.14 -6.40
CA LEU A 40 -1.52 0.06 -5.45
C LEU A 40 -2.75 -0.40 -4.66
N VAL A 41 -3.80 0.41 -4.62
CA VAL A 41 -5.00 0.20 -3.80
C VAL A 41 -6.22 0.25 -4.69
N ASP A 42 -7.11 -0.72 -4.55
CA ASP A 42 -8.37 -0.71 -5.26
C ASP A 42 -9.24 0.47 -4.82
N ARG A 43 -10.04 0.99 -5.77
CA ARG A 43 -10.91 2.14 -5.51
C ARG A 43 -11.91 1.84 -4.40
N SER A 44 -12.43 0.61 -4.32
CA SER A 44 -13.39 0.22 -3.29
C SER A 44 -12.83 0.40 -1.88
N VAL A 45 -11.56 0.05 -1.65
CA VAL A 45 -10.86 0.25 -0.36
C VAL A 45 -10.74 1.73 -0.02
N SER A 46 -10.32 2.53 -1.01
CA SER A 46 -10.14 3.99 -0.82
C SER A 46 -11.47 4.68 -0.52
N GLU A 47 -12.54 4.28 -1.20
CA GLU A 47 -13.89 4.76 -0.95
C GLU A 47 -14.39 4.35 0.44
N ASP A 48 -14.10 3.13 0.88
CA ASP A 48 -14.51 2.63 2.19
C ASP A 48 -13.85 3.41 3.32
N VAL A 49 -12.55 3.68 3.23
CA VAL A 49 -11.81 4.52 4.19
C VAL A 49 -12.43 5.92 4.25
N THR A 50 -12.73 6.50 3.08
CA THR A 50 -13.32 7.84 2.97
C THR A 50 -14.74 7.89 3.54
N LYS A 51 -15.60 6.94 3.17
CA LYS A 51 -17.01 6.86 3.64
C LYS A 51 -17.10 6.65 5.15
N LYS A 52 -16.20 5.84 5.72
CA LYS A 52 -16.13 5.57 7.16
C LYS A 52 -15.46 6.71 7.94
N GLN A 53 -14.96 7.75 7.27
CA GLN A 53 -14.20 8.87 7.86
C GLN A 53 -13.07 8.37 8.77
N VAL A 54 -12.43 7.26 8.38
CA VAL A 54 -11.33 6.69 9.16
C VAL A 54 -10.11 7.56 8.93
N VAL A 55 -9.64 8.21 9.99
CA VAL A 55 -8.35 8.86 10.01
C VAL A 55 -7.38 7.94 10.71
N PHE A 56 -6.37 7.49 9.98
CA PHE A 56 -5.29 6.69 10.54
C PHE A 56 -4.28 7.62 11.22
N ASP A 57 -4.07 7.44 12.51
CA ASP A 57 -3.02 8.10 13.31
C ASP A 57 -1.91 7.09 13.62
N ILE A 58 -1.28 6.59 12.55
CA ILE A 58 -0.22 5.59 12.62
C ILE A 58 1.13 6.31 12.71
N GLU A 59 1.92 6.02 13.75
CA GLU A 59 3.28 6.54 13.88
C GLU A 59 4.22 5.92 12.83
N ARG A 60 4.13 4.60 12.64
CA ARG A 60 4.93 3.83 11.68
C ARG A 60 4.38 2.44 11.42
N LEU A 61 4.72 1.90 10.26
CA LEU A 61 4.69 0.45 10.03
C LEU A 61 5.81 -0.22 10.82
N HIS A 62 5.46 -1.23 11.60
CA HIS A 62 6.41 -1.99 12.41
C HIS A 62 6.90 -3.24 11.70
N LEU A 63 6.01 -3.97 11.03
CA LEU A 63 6.33 -5.19 10.30
C LEU A 63 5.36 -5.41 9.14
N VAL A 64 5.88 -5.90 8.01
CA VAL A 64 5.09 -6.52 6.95
C VAL A 64 5.53 -7.98 6.86
N LYS A 65 4.59 -8.90 7.04
CA LYS A 65 4.79 -10.34 6.99
C LYS A 65 4.05 -10.88 5.77
N TYR A 66 4.81 -11.31 4.77
CA TYR A 66 4.28 -12.06 3.64
C TYR A 66 3.76 -13.42 4.13
N LEU A 67 2.56 -13.79 3.71
CA LEU A 67 1.92 -15.07 4.06
C LEU A 67 1.90 -15.97 2.84
N ASP A 68 1.35 -15.45 1.75
CA ASP A 68 1.26 -16.10 0.44
C ASP A 68 1.17 -15.03 -0.67
N SER A 69 0.97 -15.47 -1.91
CA SER A 69 0.98 -14.61 -3.11
C SER A 69 -0.10 -13.53 -3.13
N SER A 70 -1.12 -13.66 -2.29
CA SER A 70 -2.30 -12.81 -2.21
C SER A 70 -2.53 -12.20 -0.83
N HIS A 71 -1.74 -12.55 0.19
CA HIS A 71 -1.99 -12.08 1.55
C HIS A 71 -0.72 -11.64 2.27
N CYS A 72 -0.86 -10.54 3.01
CA CYS A 72 0.14 -10.07 3.97
C CYS A 72 -0.51 -9.75 5.32
N ASP A 73 0.26 -9.87 6.39
CA ASP A 73 -0.04 -9.24 7.68
C ASP A 73 0.82 -7.99 7.85
N VAL A 74 0.18 -6.89 8.22
CA VAL A 74 0.85 -5.61 8.46
C VAL A 74 0.61 -5.20 9.91
N VAL A 75 1.70 -5.09 10.66
CA VAL A 75 1.70 -4.59 12.03
C VAL A 75 2.06 -3.11 11.99
N ALA A 76 1.17 -2.27 12.47
CA ALA A 76 1.37 -0.83 12.60
C ALA A 76 1.44 -0.43 14.09
N LYS A 77 2.15 0.64 14.39
CA LYS A 77 2.15 1.25 15.72
C LYS A 77 1.43 2.59 15.67
N ASP A 78 0.47 2.78 16.57
CA ASP A 78 -0.19 4.05 16.83
C ASP A 78 0.11 4.52 18.26
N ASN A 79 -0.52 5.63 18.66
CA ASN A 79 -0.40 6.19 20.01
C ASN A 79 -1.00 5.29 21.11
N LEU A 80 -1.83 4.29 20.76
CA LEU A 80 -2.48 3.37 21.69
C LEU A 80 -1.73 2.04 21.82
N GLY A 81 -0.91 1.68 20.84
CA GLY A 81 -0.12 0.46 20.84
C GLY A 81 0.12 -0.08 19.44
N TYR A 82 0.20 -1.40 19.33
CA TYR A 82 0.34 -2.08 18.05
C TYR A 82 -1.03 -2.56 17.57
N ARG A 83 -1.26 -2.48 16.26
CA ARG A 83 -2.43 -3.04 15.57
C ARG A 83 -1.98 -3.94 14.43
N ASN A 84 -2.77 -4.98 14.15
CA ASN A 84 -2.49 -5.91 13.07
C ASN A 84 -3.57 -5.83 11.99
N TYR A 85 -3.16 -5.79 10.74
CA TYR A 85 -4.04 -5.70 9.58
C TYR A 85 -3.75 -6.86 8.64
N ARG A 86 -4.79 -7.61 8.27
CA ARG A 86 -4.73 -8.56 7.17
C ARG A 86 -4.99 -7.78 5.88
N VAL A 87 -4.07 -7.90 4.94
CA VAL A 87 -4.14 -7.27 3.63
C VAL A 87 -4.34 -8.35 2.60
N THR A 88 -5.38 -8.20 1.79
CA THR A 88 -5.68 -9.07 0.65
C THR A 88 -5.30 -8.35 -0.64
N LEU A 89 -4.57 -9.03 -1.49
CA LEU A 89 -4.10 -8.55 -2.78
C LEU A 89 -4.83 -9.28 -3.91
N GLU A 90 -5.20 -8.54 -4.93
CA GLU A 90 -5.63 -9.08 -6.22
C GLU A 90 -4.45 -9.06 -7.19
N HIS A 91 -4.24 -10.17 -7.90
CA HIS A 91 -3.27 -10.25 -8.99
C HIS A 91 -3.99 -10.25 -10.35
N ASN A 92 -3.72 -9.24 -11.18
CA ASN A 92 -4.34 -9.07 -12.48
C ASN A 92 -3.36 -8.42 -13.46
N SER A 93 -3.21 -9.00 -14.65
CA SER A 93 -2.30 -8.48 -15.70
C SER A 93 -2.73 -7.14 -16.29
N SER A 94 -3.95 -6.69 -16.02
CA SER A 94 -4.42 -5.35 -16.40
C SER A 94 -3.93 -4.24 -15.45
N PHE A 95 -3.41 -4.59 -14.28
CA PHE A 95 -2.88 -3.61 -13.33
C PHE A 95 -1.46 -3.19 -13.73
N GLU A 96 -1.12 -1.91 -13.49
CA GLU A 96 0.20 -1.35 -13.84
C GLU A 96 1.36 -2.14 -13.22
N HIS A 97 1.15 -2.71 -12.04
CA HIS A 97 2.16 -3.47 -11.29
C HIS A 97 1.68 -4.89 -10.92
N TYR A 98 0.74 -5.45 -11.69
CA TYR A 98 0.14 -6.77 -11.49
C TYR A 98 -0.63 -6.99 -10.19
N TYR A 99 -0.37 -6.24 -9.12
CA TYR A 99 -0.96 -6.40 -7.80
C TYR A 99 -1.64 -5.12 -7.34
N LYS A 100 -2.79 -5.26 -6.67
CA LYS A 100 -3.45 -4.19 -5.92
C LYS A 100 -4.00 -4.70 -4.59
N ILE A 101 -4.08 -3.84 -3.58
CA ILE A 101 -4.81 -4.09 -2.33
C ILE A 101 -6.31 -4.08 -2.64
N LEU A 102 -6.94 -5.23 -2.46
CA LEU A 102 -8.37 -5.43 -2.66
C LEU A 102 -9.16 -5.25 -1.36
N ASP A 103 -8.56 -5.63 -0.23
CA ASP A 103 -9.20 -5.54 1.08
C ASP A 103 -8.18 -5.36 2.20
N VAL A 104 -8.59 -4.64 3.24
CA VAL A 104 -7.81 -4.42 4.46
C VAL A 104 -8.73 -4.60 5.66
N SER A 105 -8.42 -5.57 6.52
CA SER A 105 -9.18 -5.85 7.72
C SER A 105 -8.28 -5.83 8.96
N GLU A 106 -8.72 -5.12 10.00
CA GLU A 106 -8.06 -5.19 11.31
C GLU A 106 -8.30 -6.58 11.92
N THR A 107 -7.24 -7.18 12.46
CA THR A 107 -7.28 -8.51 13.06
C THR A 107 -6.71 -8.47 14.47
N GLN A 108 -6.99 -9.51 15.25
CA GLN A 108 -6.40 -9.64 16.58
C GLN A 108 -4.88 -9.60 16.48
N ILE A 109 -4.28 -8.71 17.27
CA ILE A 109 -2.83 -8.59 17.37
C ILE A 109 -2.20 -9.91 17.82
N GLU A 110 -1.14 -10.35 17.13
CA GLU A 110 -0.38 -11.52 17.54
C GLU A 110 0.15 -11.33 18.97
N SER A 111 0.07 -12.37 19.79
CA SER A 111 0.45 -12.34 21.22
C SER A 111 1.87 -11.80 21.47
N ARG A 112 2.79 -11.98 20.52
CA ARG A 112 4.17 -11.48 20.59
C ARG A 112 4.28 -9.95 20.67
N TYR A 113 3.23 -9.22 20.28
CA TYR A 113 3.15 -7.76 20.33
C TYR A 113 2.24 -7.24 21.45
N GLN A 114 1.59 -8.11 22.23
CA GLN A 114 0.65 -7.73 23.32
C GLN A 114 1.35 -7.40 24.67
N ARG A 115 2.56 -6.83 24.64
CA ARG A 115 3.35 -6.59 25.86
C ARG A 115 3.04 -5.26 26.55
#